data_AF-A0A811PQG8-F1
#
_entry.id   AF-A0A811PQG8-F1
#
_cell.length_a   1.000
_cell.length_b   1.000
_cell.length_c   1.000
_cell.angle_alpha   90.00
_cell.angle_beta   90.00
_cell.angle_gamma   90.00
#
_symmetry.space_group_name_H-M   'P 1'
#
loop_
_entity.id
_entity.type
_entity.pdbx_description
1 polymer ?
#
loop_
_entity_poly.entity_id
_entity_poly.type
_entity_poly.pdbx_seq_one_letter_code
_entity_poly.pdbx_strand_id
1 'polypeptide(L)'
;MAMFARPLLAALLLPAFLLSAASAADSKNNPADQLVTLINSNRTASKASTVSDNQGLGCIALQYIKAYEGQCDQVDDKKPMESSFTDTFAPTCGVQATTLSKITGRLVGCQSKYVSPAEAFDILVNDAKGLQILHSKNHTEVGAAVSGTDGGGPYFWCVLFSDGKPTTSFKVDGEVPKTAIHPGCFSGNNDDCMGPTNGAISINAGASWLVAALLFAVACAFAL
;
A
#
# COMPACT_ATOMS: atom_id res chain seq x y z
N MET A 1 3.30 52.34 -40.50
CA MET A 1 3.60 51.99 -39.09
C MET A 1 2.43 51.18 -38.58
N ALA A 2 2.38 49.86 -38.82
CA ALA A 2 3.09 48.78 -38.11
C ALA A 2 2.63 48.57 -36.65
N MET A 3 2.04 47.39 -36.41
CA MET A 3 2.14 46.55 -35.20
C MET A 3 1.40 47.05 -33.93
N PHE A 4 0.68 46.26 -33.12
CA PHE A 4 0.42 44.82 -33.00
C PHE A 4 -0.94 44.62 -32.31
N ALA A 5 -1.80 43.80 -32.90
CA ALA A 5 -2.94 43.20 -32.20
C ALA A 5 -2.48 41.86 -31.60
N ARG A 6 -2.52 41.74 -30.25
CA ARG A 6 -2.70 40.52 -29.42
C ARG A 6 -1.96 40.65 -28.08
N PRO A 7 -2.71 40.68 -26.96
CA PRO A 7 -2.24 39.93 -25.80
C PRO A 7 -3.37 39.19 -25.07
N LEU A 8 -4.53 38.93 -25.69
CA LEU A 8 -5.65 38.24 -25.01
C LEU A 8 -5.70 36.72 -25.22
N LEU A 9 -5.00 36.18 -26.22
CA LEU A 9 -4.90 34.72 -26.42
C LEU A 9 -3.78 34.06 -25.60
N ALA A 10 -2.80 34.81 -25.10
CA ALA A 10 -1.70 34.25 -24.32
C ALA A 10 -2.10 33.93 -22.87
N ALA A 11 -3.06 34.68 -22.30
CA ALA A 11 -3.48 34.50 -20.91
C ALA A 11 -4.38 33.27 -20.66
N LEU A 12 -5.01 32.72 -21.72
CA LEU A 12 -5.90 31.56 -21.63
C LEU A 12 -5.22 30.22 -21.97
N LEU A 13 -3.98 30.23 -22.46
CA LEU A 13 -3.23 29.01 -22.81
C LEU A 13 -2.27 28.54 -21.70
N LEU A 14 -1.93 29.40 -20.72
CA LEU A 14 -1.10 29.01 -19.58
C LEU A 14 -1.79 28.09 -18.54
N PRO A 15 -3.12 28.14 -18.29
CA PRO A 15 -3.74 27.19 -17.36
C PRO A 15 -3.81 25.77 -17.96
N ALA A 16 -3.92 25.66 -19.29
CA ALA A 16 -4.06 24.37 -19.97
C ALA A 16 -2.77 23.55 -19.98
N PHE A 17 -1.60 24.19 -19.91
CA PHE A 17 -0.30 23.50 -19.87
C PHE A 17 0.10 23.01 -18.46
N LEU A 18 -0.65 23.39 -17.42
CA LEU A 18 -0.39 22.98 -16.04
C LEU A 18 -1.24 21.78 -15.58
N LEU A 19 -2.16 21.28 -16.43
CA LEU A 19 -3.00 20.11 -16.10
C LEU A 19 -2.47 18.77 -16.65
N SER A 20 -1.26 18.73 -17.21
CA SER A 20 -0.63 17.47 -17.64
C SER A 20 0.62 17.18 -16.82
N ALA A 21 0.43 17.06 -15.51
CA ALA A 21 1.24 16.17 -14.70
C ALA A 21 0.28 15.11 -14.17
N ALA A 22 0.08 14.05 -14.96
CA ALA A 22 -0.33 12.78 -14.37
C ALA A 22 0.80 12.42 -13.42
N SER A 23 0.61 12.71 -12.13
CA SER A 23 1.50 12.31 -11.07
C SER A 23 1.65 10.80 -11.20
N ALA A 24 2.83 10.34 -11.60
CA ALA A 24 3.28 9.02 -11.16
C ALA A 24 3.29 9.13 -9.63
N ALA A 25 2.25 8.60 -8.99
CA ALA A 25 2.20 8.53 -7.54
C ALA A 25 3.48 7.81 -7.10
N ASP A 26 4.31 8.53 -6.36
CA ASP A 26 5.50 7.96 -5.75
C ASP A 26 4.99 6.92 -4.75
N SER A 27 5.17 5.63 -5.01
CA SER A 27 4.82 4.50 -4.12
C SER A 27 5.50 4.56 -2.74
N LYS A 28 6.22 5.65 -2.44
CA LYS A 28 6.94 5.90 -1.20
C LYS A 28 6.03 5.98 0.03
N ASN A 29 4.72 6.20 -0.13
CA ASN A 29 3.82 6.43 1.01
C ASN A 29 2.95 5.22 1.42
N ASN A 30 3.10 4.05 0.77
CA ASN A 30 2.39 2.84 1.18
C ASN A 30 3.26 1.96 2.11
N PRO A 31 2.87 1.77 3.38
CA PRO A 31 3.66 0.96 4.32
C PRO A 31 3.84 -0.50 3.90
N ALA A 32 2.89 -1.06 3.14
CA ALA A 32 3.01 -2.43 2.62
C ALA A 32 4.10 -2.54 1.53
N ASP A 33 4.22 -1.55 0.65
CA ASP A 33 5.29 -1.48 -0.37
C ASP A 33 6.67 -1.29 0.28
N GLN A 34 6.73 -0.51 1.36
CA GLN A 34 7.95 -0.38 2.17
C GLN A 34 8.34 -1.71 2.82
N LEU A 35 7.37 -2.49 3.33
CA LEU A 35 7.65 -3.81 3.89
C LEU A 35 8.13 -4.80 2.83
N VAL A 36 7.56 -4.79 1.62
CA VAL A 36 8.07 -5.58 0.48
C VAL A 36 9.50 -5.21 0.12
N THR A 37 9.83 -3.91 0.17
CA THR A 37 11.21 -3.42 -0.04
C THR A 37 12.17 -3.98 1.01
N LEU A 38 11.80 -3.97 2.28
CA LEU A 38 12.61 -4.53 3.38
C LEU A 38 12.81 -6.05 3.24
N ILE A 39 11.77 -6.78 2.85
CA ILE A 39 11.84 -8.22 2.55
C ILE A 39 12.88 -8.50 1.46
N ASN A 40 12.78 -7.80 0.34
CA ASN A 40 13.70 -8.00 -0.78
C ASN A 40 15.13 -7.56 -0.46
N SER A 41 15.30 -6.48 0.30
CA SER A 41 16.61 -6.05 0.83
C SER A 41 17.24 -7.14 1.72
N ASN A 42 16.48 -7.71 2.66
CA ASN A 42 16.99 -8.76 3.52
C ASN A 42 17.32 -10.05 2.75
N ARG A 43 16.45 -10.47 1.83
CA ARG A 43 16.70 -11.64 0.96
C ARG A 43 17.97 -11.48 0.13
N THR A 44 18.18 -10.32 -0.46
CA THR A 44 19.38 -10.07 -1.27
C THR A 44 20.65 -9.97 -0.41
N ALA A 45 20.57 -9.41 0.80
CA ALA A 45 21.67 -9.42 1.77
C ALA A 45 22.11 -10.85 2.16
N SER A 46 21.18 -11.82 2.16
CA SER A 46 21.46 -13.24 2.37
C SER A 46 21.73 -14.04 1.08
N LYS A 47 21.90 -13.36 -0.05
CA LYS A 47 22.11 -13.95 -1.40
C LYS A 47 20.94 -14.78 -1.93
N ALA A 48 19.73 -14.61 -1.38
CA ALA A 48 18.50 -15.11 -1.96
C ALA A 48 17.99 -14.15 -3.07
N SER A 49 17.28 -14.70 -4.05
CA SER A 49 16.68 -13.90 -5.13
C SER A 49 15.57 -13.00 -4.60
N THR A 50 15.42 -11.82 -5.20
CA THR A 50 14.23 -10.98 -5.00
C THR A 50 12.98 -11.71 -5.44
N VAL A 51 11.87 -11.41 -4.78
CA VAL A 51 10.52 -11.85 -5.12
C VAL A 51 9.74 -10.68 -5.68
N SER A 52 8.87 -10.95 -6.65
CA SER A 52 8.09 -9.90 -7.33
C SER A 52 6.90 -9.49 -6.49
N ASP A 53 6.67 -8.19 -6.32
CA ASP A 53 5.45 -7.70 -5.69
C ASP A 53 4.23 -8.02 -6.58
N ASN A 54 3.17 -8.52 -5.97
CA ASN A 54 1.94 -8.88 -6.65
C ASN A 54 0.73 -8.29 -5.92
N GLN A 55 0.03 -7.36 -6.59
CA GLN A 55 -1.13 -6.64 -6.07
C GLN A 55 -2.26 -7.57 -5.59
N GLY A 56 -2.58 -8.61 -6.36
CA GLY A 56 -3.63 -9.56 -6.00
C GLY A 56 -3.26 -10.37 -4.77
N LEU A 57 -1.99 -10.76 -4.65
CA LEU A 57 -1.46 -11.42 -3.46
C LEU A 57 -1.43 -10.48 -2.24
N GLY A 58 -1.09 -9.21 -2.43
CA GLY A 58 -1.16 -8.18 -1.40
C GLY A 58 -2.58 -8.00 -0.87
N CYS A 59 -3.58 -7.88 -1.75
CA CYS A 59 -4.97 -7.78 -1.33
C CYS A 59 -5.41 -9.04 -0.56
N ILE A 60 -5.03 -10.24 -1.02
CA ILE A 60 -5.31 -11.49 -0.31
C ILE A 60 -4.66 -11.48 1.08
N ALA A 61 -3.45 -10.91 1.23
CA ALA A 61 -2.80 -10.74 2.53
C ALA A 61 -3.62 -9.84 3.46
N LEU A 62 -4.27 -8.79 2.93
CA LEU A 62 -5.18 -7.93 3.70
C LEU A 62 -6.44 -8.69 4.14
N GLN A 63 -7.03 -9.47 3.24
CA GLN A 63 -8.18 -10.32 3.59
C GLN A 63 -7.80 -11.40 4.62
N TYR A 64 -6.58 -11.92 4.56
CA TYR A 64 -6.05 -12.89 5.52
C TYR A 64 -6.02 -12.31 6.94
N ILE A 65 -5.51 -11.09 7.12
CA ILE A 65 -5.49 -10.46 8.45
C ILE A 65 -6.87 -10.01 8.93
N LYS A 66 -7.76 -9.60 8.02
CA LYS A 66 -9.16 -9.28 8.36
C LYS A 66 -9.90 -10.49 8.95
N ALA A 67 -9.56 -11.71 8.52
CA ALA A 67 -10.15 -12.94 9.05
C ALA A 67 -9.80 -13.24 10.52
N TYR A 68 -8.82 -12.54 11.11
CA TYR A 68 -8.57 -12.57 12.56
C TYR A 68 -9.54 -11.70 13.36
N GLU A 69 -10.33 -10.84 12.71
CA GLU A 69 -11.40 -10.05 13.36
C GLU A 69 -10.89 -9.19 14.53
N GLY A 70 -9.64 -8.72 14.46
CA GLY A 70 -9.02 -7.94 15.55
C GLY A 70 -8.43 -8.77 16.69
N GLN A 71 -8.45 -10.10 16.63
CA GLN A 71 -7.97 -10.98 17.71
C GLN A 71 -6.45 -11.20 17.64
N CYS A 72 -5.70 -10.24 18.20
CA CYS A 72 -4.24 -10.17 18.14
C CYS A 72 -3.53 -11.36 18.84
N ASP A 73 -4.12 -11.82 19.94
CA ASP A 73 -3.68 -12.97 20.74
C ASP A 73 -3.90 -14.31 20.04
N GLN A 74 -4.66 -14.32 18.95
CA GLN A 74 -5.03 -15.52 18.20
C GLN A 74 -4.22 -15.72 16.92
N VAL A 75 -3.19 -14.90 16.67
CA VAL A 75 -2.38 -14.98 15.43
C VAL A 75 -1.81 -16.37 15.20
N ASP A 76 -1.34 -17.02 16.27
CA ASP A 76 -0.74 -18.35 16.24
C ASP A 76 -1.80 -19.48 16.25
N ASP A 77 -2.92 -19.29 16.94
CA ASP A 77 -3.92 -20.33 17.21
C ASP A 77 -5.09 -20.36 16.21
N LYS A 78 -5.52 -19.21 15.69
CA LYS A 78 -6.68 -19.05 14.80
C LYS A 78 -6.25 -18.72 13.38
N LYS A 79 -5.34 -19.51 12.84
CA LYS A 79 -4.90 -19.39 11.44
C LYS A 79 -6.11 -19.55 10.50
N PRO A 80 -6.40 -18.57 9.61
CA PRO A 80 -7.46 -18.73 8.61
C PRO A 80 -7.26 -19.98 7.76
N MET A 81 -8.38 -20.65 7.44
CA MET A 81 -8.39 -21.91 6.70
C MET A 81 -7.76 -21.77 5.32
N GLU A 82 -7.09 -22.83 4.85
CA GLU A 82 -6.48 -22.87 3.51
C GLU A 82 -7.50 -22.69 2.39
N SER A 83 -8.72 -23.20 2.55
CA SER A 83 -9.79 -23.03 1.56
C SER A 83 -10.24 -21.58 1.40
N SER A 84 -10.12 -20.75 2.46
CA SER A 84 -10.52 -19.35 2.44
C SER A 84 -9.76 -18.51 1.41
N PHE A 85 -8.54 -18.91 1.02
CA PHE A 85 -7.82 -18.27 -0.08
C PHE A 85 -8.61 -18.28 -1.37
N THR A 86 -9.19 -19.43 -1.71
CA THR A 86 -9.98 -19.62 -2.93
C THR A 86 -11.42 -19.18 -2.75
N ASP A 87 -12.02 -19.52 -1.61
CA ASP A 87 -13.47 -19.38 -1.41
C ASP A 87 -13.88 -17.97 -1.01
N THR A 88 -12.97 -17.16 -0.47
CA THR A 88 -13.31 -15.86 0.14
C THR A 88 -12.33 -14.76 -0.23
N PHE A 89 -11.03 -14.95 0.01
CA PHE A 89 -10.04 -13.88 -0.12
C PHE A 89 -9.84 -13.46 -1.58
N ALA A 90 -9.61 -14.43 -2.47
CA ALA A 90 -9.41 -14.15 -3.89
C ALA A 90 -10.65 -13.51 -4.55
N PRO A 91 -11.89 -14.02 -4.39
CA PRO A 91 -13.07 -13.35 -4.91
C PRO A 91 -13.26 -11.93 -4.37
N THR A 92 -12.98 -11.70 -3.07
CA THR A 92 -13.09 -10.35 -2.48
C THR A 92 -12.10 -9.37 -3.09
N CYS A 93 -10.93 -9.86 -3.51
CA CYS A 93 -9.89 -9.08 -4.17
C CYS A 93 -10.08 -8.96 -5.70
N GLY A 94 -11.15 -9.53 -6.26
CA GLY A 94 -11.33 -9.61 -7.72
C GLY A 94 -10.28 -10.49 -8.41
N VAL A 95 -9.59 -11.35 -7.66
CA VAL A 95 -8.58 -12.27 -8.20
C VAL A 95 -9.27 -13.45 -8.87
N GLN A 96 -8.92 -13.72 -10.12
CA GLN A 96 -9.43 -14.86 -10.87
C GLN A 96 -9.01 -16.18 -10.20
N ALA A 97 -9.97 -17.03 -9.85
CA ALA A 97 -9.72 -18.30 -9.16
C ALA A 97 -8.73 -19.21 -9.91
N THR A 98 -8.77 -19.20 -11.25
CA THR A 98 -7.87 -19.99 -12.12
C THR A 98 -6.42 -19.50 -12.11
N THR A 99 -6.16 -18.31 -11.57
CA THR A 99 -4.83 -17.69 -11.50
C THR A 99 -4.21 -17.77 -10.11
N LEU A 100 -4.90 -18.40 -9.16
CA LEU A 100 -4.36 -18.63 -7.83
C LEU A 100 -3.18 -19.58 -7.89
N SER A 101 -2.05 -19.10 -7.40
CA SER A 101 -0.84 -19.91 -7.21
C SER A 101 -0.72 -20.32 -5.75
N LYS A 102 0.11 -21.33 -5.48
CA LYS A 102 0.21 -21.90 -4.15
C LYS A 102 0.87 -20.89 -3.21
N ILE A 103 0.27 -20.67 -2.05
CA ILE A 103 0.89 -19.92 -0.98
C ILE A 103 2.01 -20.79 -0.37
N THR A 104 3.24 -20.31 -0.46
CA THR A 104 4.44 -21.04 -0.05
C THR A 104 5.00 -20.55 1.28
N GLY A 105 4.61 -19.36 1.75
CA GLY A 105 5.08 -18.78 3.00
C GLY A 105 4.09 -17.78 3.57
N ARG A 106 4.07 -17.66 4.90
CA ARG A 106 3.23 -16.71 5.64
C ARG A 106 4.00 -16.17 6.83
N LEU A 107 4.07 -14.85 6.91
CA LEU A 107 4.52 -14.16 8.10
C LEU A 107 3.37 -13.26 8.52
N VAL A 108 2.93 -13.42 9.77
CA VAL A 108 1.81 -12.65 10.32
C VAL A 108 2.21 -12.21 11.70
N GLY A 109 1.97 -10.95 11.99
CA GLY A 109 2.29 -10.33 13.26
C GLY A 109 1.18 -9.36 13.62
N CYS A 110 0.98 -9.19 14.92
CA CYS A 110 0.00 -8.25 15.42
C CYS A 110 0.56 -7.48 16.61
N GLN A 111 0.26 -6.18 16.66
CA GLN A 111 0.67 -5.30 17.75
C GLN A 111 -0.50 -4.43 18.22
N SER A 112 -0.53 -4.11 19.51
CA SER A 112 -1.56 -3.21 20.06
C SER A 112 -1.45 -1.77 19.53
N LYS A 113 -0.26 -1.35 19.07
CA LYS A 113 0.02 -0.04 18.50
C LYS A 113 0.57 -0.18 17.10
N TYR A 114 0.38 0.86 16.29
CA TYR A 114 0.96 0.92 14.97
C TYR A 114 2.48 0.98 15.13
N VAL A 115 3.17 0.19 14.32
CA VAL A 115 4.63 0.12 14.27
C VAL A 115 5.06 0.48 12.84
N SER A 116 6.27 1.02 12.69
CA SER A 116 6.82 1.30 11.36
C SER A 116 7.01 0.00 10.55
N PRO A 117 7.13 0.07 9.21
CA PRO A 117 7.45 -1.11 8.39
C PRO A 117 8.74 -1.84 8.82
N ALA A 118 9.75 -1.11 9.30
CA ALA A 118 11.00 -1.69 9.81
C ALA A 118 10.76 -2.50 11.10
N GLU A 119 10.04 -1.93 12.07
CA GLU A 119 9.67 -2.65 13.30
C GLU A 119 8.75 -3.84 12.99
N ALA A 120 7.81 -3.68 12.06
CA ALA A 120 6.95 -4.77 11.60
C ALA A 120 7.77 -5.92 10.99
N PHE A 121 8.78 -5.60 10.18
CA PHE A 121 9.69 -6.61 9.63
C PHE A 121 10.40 -7.40 10.75
N ASP A 122 10.92 -6.72 11.77
CA ASP A 122 11.59 -7.37 12.90
C ASP A 122 10.63 -8.26 13.71
N ILE A 123 9.37 -7.86 13.85
CA ILE A 123 8.33 -8.66 14.51
C ILE A 123 7.98 -9.90 13.69
N LEU A 124 7.83 -9.75 12.38
CA LEU A 124 7.44 -10.83 11.46
C LEU A 124 8.55 -11.88 11.28
N VAL A 125 9.81 -11.48 11.44
CA VAL A 125 11.01 -12.31 11.24
C VAL A 125 11.82 -12.38 12.54
N ASN A 126 11.13 -12.63 13.65
CA ASN A 126 11.74 -12.62 14.99
C ASN A 126 12.39 -13.95 15.41
N ASP A 127 12.17 -15.03 14.64
CA ASP A 127 12.63 -16.38 14.98
C ASP A 127 13.20 -17.14 13.77
N ALA A 128 13.71 -18.35 14.03
CA ALA A 128 14.29 -19.20 13.00
C ALA A 128 13.27 -19.66 11.94
N LYS A 129 11.99 -19.77 12.31
CA LYS A 129 10.91 -20.17 11.40
C LYS A 129 10.59 -19.04 10.42
N GLY A 130 10.46 -17.82 10.92
CA GLY A 130 10.29 -16.60 10.12
C GLY A 130 11.46 -16.41 9.16
N LEU A 131 12.70 -16.61 9.62
CA LEU A 131 13.89 -16.54 8.78
C LEU A 131 13.90 -17.63 7.69
N GLN A 132 13.52 -18.86 8.04
CA GLN A 132 13.42 -19.97 7.07
C GLN A 132 12.37 -19.69 5.99
N ILE A 133 11.21 -19.15 6.37
CA ILE A 133 10.18 -18.71 5.43
C ILE A 133 10.77 -17.60 4.55
N LEU A 134 11.27 -16.52 5.15
CA LEU A 134 11.80 -15.37 4.44
C LEU A 134 12.85 -15.73 3.37
N HIS A 135 13.75 -16.68 3.64
CA HIS A 135 14.85 -17.05 2.74
C HIS A 135 14.56 -18.27 1.85
N SER A 136 13.34 -18.80 1.86
CA SER A 136 12.97 -19.93 1.00
C SER A 136 13.16 -19.60 -0.48
N LYS A 137 13.73 -20.56 -1.22
CA LYS A 137 13.92 -20.50 -2.68
C LYS A 137 12.65 -20.80 -3.47
N ASN A 138 11.60 -21.26 -2.79
CA ASN A 138 10.32 -21.59 -3.43
C ASN A 138 9.45 -20.34 -3.65
N HIS A 139 9.88 -19.18 -3.16
CA HIS A 139 9.16 -17.92 -3.31
C HIS A 139 9.57 -17.23 -4.61
N THR A 140 8.58 -16.84 -5.40
CA THR A 140 8.74 -16.06 -6.64
C THR A 140 7.96 -14.76 -6.60
N GLU A 141 6.88 -14.70 -5.83
CA GLU A 141 6.08 -13.49 -5.59
C GLU A 141 5.89 -13.24 -4.10
N VAL A 142 5.60 -11.98 -3.77
CA VAL A 142 5.27 -11.51 -2.44
C VAL A 142 4.09 -10.55 -2.52
N GLY A 143 3.24 -10.58 -1.50
CA GLY A 143 2.23 -9.58 -1.25
C GLY A 143 2.21 -9.26 0.24
N ALA A 144 2.20 -7.99 0.59
CA ALA A 144 2.16 -7.54 1.97
C ALA A 144 0.90 -6.74 2.25
N ALA A 145 0.47 -6.74 3.51
CA ALA A 145 -0.66 -5.93 3.97
C ALA A 145 -0.50 -5.47 5.41
N VAL A 146 -1.14 -4.36 5.72
CA VAL A 146 -1.32 -3.82 7.07
C VAL A 146 -2.76 -3.40 7.28
N SER A 147 -3.34 -3.70 8.44
CA SER A 147 -4.68 -3.25 8.80
C SER A 147 -4.75 -2.89 10.28
N GLY A 148 -5.51 -1.85 10.61
CA GLY A 148 -6.00 -1.60 11.97
C GLY A 148 -7.44 -2.10 12.13
N THR A 149 -8.01 -1.92 13.31
CA THR A 149 -9.46 -2.03 13.52
C THR A 149 -10.13 -0.67 13.34
N ASP A 150 -11.44 -0.66 13.08
CA ASP A 150 -12.23 0.56 12.94
C ASP A 150 -12.24 1.34 14.27
N GLY A 151 -11.32 2.31 14.41
CA GLY A 151 -11.19 3.17 15.60
C GLY A 151 -9.86 3.06 16.36
N GLY A 152 -8.92 2.23 15.92
CA GLY A 152 -7.59 2.08 16.55
C GLY A 152 -6.99 0.69 16.40
N GLY A 153 -5.90 0.41 17.11
CA GLY A 153 -5.32 -0.94 17.16
C GLY A 153 -6.30 -1.99 17.72
N PRO A 154 -6.00 -3.29 17.56
CA PRO A 154 -4.71 -3.84 17.14
C PRO A 154 -4.41 -3.69 15.65
N TYR A 155 -3.11 -3.69 15.33
CA TYR A 155 -2.55 -3.55 14.00
C TYR A 155 -1.92 -4.84 13.56
N PHE A 156 -2.43 -5.39 12.47
CA PHE A 156 -1.95 -6.61 11.86
C PHE A 156 -1.04 -6.28 10.69
N TRP A 157 0.03 -7.05 10.57
CA TRP A 157 0.92 -7.08 9.43
C TRP A 157 0.94 -8.48 8.86
N CYS A 158 0.89 -8.57 7.53
CA CYS A 158 0.88 -9.83 6.81
C CYS A 158 1.85 -9.78 5.64
N VAL A 159 2.56 -10.88 5.44
CA VAL A 159 3.34 -11.14 4.24
C VAL A 159 2.99 -12.53 3.76
N LEU A 160 2.49 -12.61 2.54
CA LEU A 160 2.27 -13.87 1.84
C LEU A 160 3.31 -14.02 0.74
N PHE A 161 3.85 -15.23 0.61
CA PHE A 161 4.69 -15.62 -0.50
C PHE A 161 3.99 -16.67 -1.35
N SER A 162 4.23 -16.65 -2.67
CA SER A 162 3.73 -17.67 -3.60
C SER A 162 4.86 -18.26 -4.45
N ASP A 163 4.58 -19.37 -5.13
CA ASP A 163 5.38 -19.91 -6.25
C ASP A 163 4.83 -19.51 -7.63
N GLY A 164 4.03 -18.44 -7.68
CA GLY A 164 3.38 -17.96 -8.89
C GLY A 164 4.33 -17.29 -9.89
N LYS A 165 3.74 -16.76 -10.97
CA LYS A 165 4.45 -16.03 -12.01
C LYS A 165 3.87 -14.61 -12.09
N PRO A 166 4.70 -13.55 -12.00
CA PRO A 166 4.26 -12.17 -11.88
C PRO A 166 3.18 -11.71 -12.89
N THR A 167 3.21 -12.26 -14.11
CA THR A 167 2.31 -11.85 -15.19
C THR A 167 1.04 -12.69 -15.32
N THR A 168 0.98 -13.86 -14.67
CA THR A 168 -0.11 -14.83 -14.85
C THR A 168 -0.80 -15.24 -13.56
N SER A 169 -0.19 -14.96 -12.41
CA SER A 169 -0.71 -15.33 -11.10
C SER A 169 -1.41 -14.16 -10.42
N PHE A 170 -2.43 -14.48 -9.63
CA PHE A 170 -3.25 -13.52 -8.87
C PHE A 170 -3.79 -12.37 -9.71
N LYS A 171 -4.29 -12.68 -10.92
CA LYS A 171 -4.80 -11.70 -11.86
C LYS A 171 -6.08 -11.05 -11.32
N VAL A 172 -6.08 -9.72 -11.25
CA VAL A 172 -7.26 -8.91 -10.95
C VAL A 172 -7.85 -8.40 -12.26
N ASP A 173 -9.16 -8.54 -12.43
CA ASP A 173 -9.88 -7.98 -13.58
C ASP A 173 -10.28 -6.53 -13.27
N GLY A 174 -9.41 -5.59 -13.66
CA GLY A 174 -9.62 -4.16 -13.39
C GLY A 174 -9.04 -3.72 -12.04
N GLU A 175 -9.74 -2.82 -11.36
CA GLU A 175 -9.33 -2.32 -10.04
C GLU A 175 -9.76 -3.29 -8.93
N VAL A 176 -8.92 -3.41 -7.89
CA VAL A 176 -9.30 -4.14 -6.68
C VAL A 176 -10.53 -3.48 -6.05
N PRO A 177 -11.55 -4.24 -5.61
CA PRO A 177 -12.74 -3.66 -5.00
C PRO A 177 -12.41 -2.74 -3.81
N LYS A 178 -13.02 -1.55 -3.76
CA LYS A 178 -12.78 -0.55 -2.68
C LYS A 178 -13.05 -1.08 -1.27
N THR A 179 -13.98 -2.04 -1.16
CA THR A 179 -14.30 -2.76 0.08
C THR A 179 -13.16 -3.68 0.54
N ALA A 180 -12.32 -4.15 -0.38
CA ALA A 180 -11.12 -4.90 -0.04
C ALA A 180 -10.06 -3.98 0.58
N ILE A 181 -10.02 -2.71 0.18
CA ILE A 181 -9.03 -1.72 0.63
C ILE A 181 -9.31 -1.22 2.07
N HIS A 182 -10.54 -0.85 2.45
CA HIS A 182 -10.81 -0.29 3.80
C HIS A 182 -10.94 -1.39 4.88
N PRO A 183 -10.50 -1.23 6.15
CA PRO A 183 -9.72 -0.16 6.80
C PRO A 183 -8.18 -0.43 6.81
N GLY A 184 -7.62 -0.95 5.73
CA GLY A 184 -6.21 -1.32 5.66
C GLY A 184 -5.54 -0.96 4.33
N CYS A 185 -4.36 -1.54 4.13
CA CYS A 185 -3.45 -1.24 3.04
C CYS A 185 -2.73 -2.49 2.59
N PHE A 186 -2.40 -2.59 1.30
CA PHE A 186 -1.65 -3.70 0.75
C PHE A 186 -0.70 -3.29 -0.38
N SER A 187 0.27 -4.13 -0.68
CA SER A 187 1.34 -3.83 -1.63
C SER A 187 0.91 -3.96 -3.09
N GLY A 188 1.60 -3.27 -3.98
CA GLY A 188 1.35 -3.30 -5.43
C GLY A 188 0.09 -2.55 -5.88
N ASN A 189 -0.64 -1.87 -4.98
CA ASN A 189 -1.86 -1.12 -5.33
C ASN A 189 -1.59 0.24 -5.99
N ASN A 190 -0.34 0.71 -6.06
CA ASN A 190 0.11 1.98 -6.66
C ASN A 190 -0.58 3.27 -6.17
N ASP A 191 -1.43 3.16 -5.15
CA ASP A 191 -2.15 4.27 -4.52
C ASP A 191 -1.54 4.64 -3.17
N ASP A 192 -1.62 5.93 -2.82
CA ASP A 192 -1.26 6.40 -1.49
C ASP A 192 -2.18 5.77 -0.44
N CYS A 193 -1.54 5.00 0.42
CA CYS A 193 -2.23 4.30 1.48
C CYS A 193 -2.21 5.19 2.72
N MET A 194 -3.28 5.99 2.88
CA MET A 194 -3.48 6.79 4.09
C MET A 194 -3.56 5.82 5.27
N GLY A 195 -2.47 5.71 6.03
CA GLY A 195 -2.44 4.92 7.25
C GLY A 195 -3.53 5.38 8.22
N PRO A 196 -3.78 4.61 9.31
CA PRO A 196 -4.72 5.02 10.35
C PRO A 196 -4.40 6.46 10.75
N THR A 197 -5.35 7.37 10.53
CA THR A 197 -5.21 8.81 10.79
C THR A 197 -5.09 9.07 12.29
N ASN A 198 -3.95 8.73 12.89
CA ASN A 198 -3.56 9.08 14.25
C ASN A 198 -2.17 9.72 14.20
N GLY A 199 -2.08 10.86 13.54
CA GLY A 199 -0.86 11.66 13.47
C GLY A 199 -1.09 12.86 12.57
N ALA A 200 -1.33 14.00 13.21
CA ALA A 200 -1.38 15.37 12.69
C ALA A 200 -1.51 15.54 11.17
N ILE A 201 -2.54 16.28 10.75
CA ILE A 201 -2.55 17.00 9.49
C ILE A 201 -1.20 17.74 9.40
N SER A 202 -0.26 17.20 8.62
CA SER A 202 0.88 17.97 8.17
C SER A 202 0.30 18.95 7.17
N ILE A 203 -0.14 20.09 7.70
CA ILE A 203 -0.30 21.30 6.90
C ILE A 203 1.08 21.56 6.32
N ASN A 204 1.33 21.04 5.12
CA ASN A 204 2.51 21.36 4.35
C ASN A 204 2.65 22.88 4.43
N ALA A 205 3.81 23.39 4.87
CA ALA A 205 4.03 24.83 5.03
C ALA A 205 3.70 25.61 3.74
N GLY A 206 3.68 24.89 2.61
CA GLY A 206 3.17 25.30 1.30
C GLY A 206 1.65 25.41 1.11
N ALA A 207 0.80 25.26 2.13
CA ALA A 207 -0.62 25.62 2.03
C ALA A 207 -0.90 26.94 2.78
N SER A 208 -0.18 27.18 3.87
CA SER A 208 -0.31 28.39 4.69
C SER A 208 0.17 29.64 3.94
N TRP A 209 1.24 29.54 3.15
CA TRP A 209 1.74 30.67 2.33
C TRP A 209 0.77 31.12 1.22
N LEU A 210 -0.03 30.21 0.64
CA LEU A 210 -0.97 30.53 -0.43
C LEU A 210 -2.20 31.22 0.12
N VAL A 211 -2.70 30.77 1.28
CA VAL A 211 -3.80 31.41 1.98
C VAL A 211 -3.39 32.79 2.48
N ALA A 212 -2.17 32.95 3.00
CA ALA A 212 -1.62 34.25 3.41
C ALA A 212 -1.45 35.20 2.22
N ALA A 213 -0.92 34.73 1.09
CA ALA A 213 -0.76 35.54 -0.12
C ALA A 213 -2.11 35.99 -0.73
N LEU A 214 -3.13 35.10 -0.71
CA LEU A 214 -4.49 35.44 -1.13
C LEU A 214 -5.12 36.48 -0.22
N LEU A 215 -4.99 36.34 1.10
CA LEU A 215 -5.51 37.33 2.05
C LEU A 215 -4.81 38.69 1.93
N PHE A 216 -3.50 38.70 1.64
CA PHE A 216 -2.75 39.93 1.42
C PHE A 216 -3.16 40.63 0.12
N ALA A 217 -3.35 39.87 -0.97
CA ALA A 217 -3.80 40.42 -2.25
C ALA A 217 -5.22 41.01 -2.16
N VAL A 218 -6.11 40.35 -1.41
CA VAL A 218 -7.47 40.85 -1.15
C VAL A 218 -7.43 42.12 -0.30
N ALA A 219 -6.59 42.19 0.74
CA ALA A 219 -6.43 43.39 1.56
C ALA A 219 -5.88 44.58 0.75
N CYS A 220 -4.94 44.35 -0.17
CA CYS A 220 -4.41 45.39 -1.05
C CYS A 220 -5.43 45.88 -2.09
N ALA A 221 -6.37 45.03 -2.53
CA ALA A 221 -7.42 45.41 -3.47
C ALA A 221 -8.52 46.29 -2.85
N PHE A 222 -8.70 46.23 -1.53
CA PHE A 222 -9.66 47.05 -0.79
C PHE A 222 -9.06 48.33 -0.17
N ALA A 223 -7.76 48.56 -0.35
CA ALA A 223 -7.04 49.72 0.15
C ALA A 223 -6.67 50.75 -0.94
N LEU A 224 -7.25 50.62 -2.14
CA LEU A 224 -7.11 51.53 -3.29
C LEU A 224 -8.44 52.18 -3.64
#